data_AF-A0A840KK53-F1
#
_entry.id   AF-A0A840KK53-F1
#
_cell.length_a   1.000
_cell.length_b   1.000
_cell.length_c   1.000
_cell.angle_alpha   90.00
_cell.angle_beta   90.00
_cell.angle_gamma   90.00
#
_symmetry.space_group_name_H-M   'P 1'
#
loop_
_entity.id
_entity.type
_entity.pdbx_description
1 polymer ?
#
loop_
_entity_poly.entity_id
_entity_poly.type
_entity_poly.pdbx_seq_one_letter_code
_entity_poly.pdbx_strand_id
1 'polypeptide(L)'
;MSQVKPKAIWQHDKVLPYILSRLKDKINEITAVEKIMLFGSRGRLALERWNELEGKDWDILVQARCKLKNAAVLVDENYHLDLLVLDEHQVQKFTGNMTIKQIYPVNELECLMNKNKENGKI
;
A
#
# COMPACT_ATOMS: atom_id res chain seq x y z
N MET A 1 -13.70 -5.44 10.90
CA MET A 1 -14.30 -4.70 9.77
C MET A 1 -13.65 -3.33 9.71
N SER A 2 -13.14 -2.90 8.55
CA SER A 2 -12.52 -1.56 8.38
C SER A 2 -13.55 -0.46 8.67
N GLN A 3 -13.23 0.42 9.62
CA GLN A 3 -14.09 1.52 10.04
C GLN A 3 -13.98 2.67 9.04
N VAL A 4 -15.11 3.15 8.51
CA VAL A 4 -15.11 4.36 7.67
C VAL A 4 -14.89 5.56 8.58
N LYS A 5 -13.80 6.30 8.36
CA LYS A 5 -13.47 7.52 9.12
C LYS A 5 -13.49 8.71 8.17
N PRO A 6 -14.60 9.47 8.11
CA PRO A 6 -14.75 10.60 7.19
C PRO A 6 -13.70 11.71 7.35
N LYS A 7 -13.02 11.76 8.51
CA LYS A 7 -11.91 12.70 8.78
C LYS A 7 -10.54 12.17 8.35
N ALA A 8 -10.41 10.86 8.09
CA ALA A 8 -9.19 10.28 7.56
C ALA A 8 -9.12 10.63 6.07
N ILE A 9 -8.34 11.67 5.75
CA ILE A 9 -8.36 12.26 4.42
C ILE A 9 -7.79 11.23 3.43
N TRP A 10 -8.61 10.90 2.42
CA TRP A 10 -8.19 10.15 1.24
C TRP A 10 -7.12 10.96 0.50
N GLN A 11 -5.86 10.55 0.60
CA GLN A 11 -4.74 11.23 -0.04
C GLN A 11 -3.77 10.21 -0.63
N HIS A 12 -4.20 9.48 -1.67
CA HIS A 12 -3.32 8.52 -2.34
C HIS A 12 -2.04 9.20 -2.83
N ASP A 13 -2.13 10.45 -3.31
CA ASP A 13 -1.00 11.28 -3.70
C ASP A 13 -0.01 11.60 -2.57
N LYS A 14 -0.42 11.49 -1.29
CA LYS A 14 0.48 11.69 -0.14
C LYS A 14 0.91 10.36 0.49
N VAL A 15 0.03 9.36 0.48
CA VAL A 15 0.27 8.06 1.09
C VAL A 15 1.17 7.18 0.21
N LEU A 16 0.95 7.11 -1.10
CA LEU A 16 1.79 6.30 -2.00
C LEU A 16 3.26 6.75 -1.99
N PRO A 17 3.60 8.05 -2.08
CA PRO A 17 4.98 8.48 -1.93
C PRO A 17 5.59 8.11 -0.58
N TYR A 18 4.83 8.22 0.52
CA TYR A 18 5.31 7.81 1.85
C TYR A 18 5.64 6.31 1.90
N ILE A 19 4.78 5.47 1.34
CA ILE A 19 4.97 4.02 1.28
C ILE A 19 6.19 3.66 0.43
N LEU A 20 6.30 4.25 -0.77
CA LEU A 20 7.34 3.93 -1.75
C LEU A 20 8.73 4.49 -1.37
N SER A 21 8.77 5.61 -0.64
CA SER A 21 10.01 6.23 -0.15
C SER A 21 10.27 5.88 1.31
N ARG A 22 9.71 6.65 2.25
CA ARG A 22 10.05 6.60 3.68
C ARG A 22 9.87 5.23 4.31
N LEU A 23 8.76 4.55 4.06
CA LEU A 23 8.51 3.24 4.65
C LEU A 23 9.47 2.19 4.10
N LYS A 24 9.65 2.16 2.77
CA LYS A 24 10.62 1.29 2.10
C LYS A 24 12.03 1.50 2.65
N ASP A 25 12.47 2.75 2.73
CA ASP A 25 13.83 3.09 3.17
C ASP A 25 14.06 2.67 4.63
N LYS A 26 13.09 2.93 5.52
CA LYS A 26 13.14 2.46 6.91
C LYS A 26 13.22 0.94 7.04
N ILE A 27 12.48 0.20 6.22
CA ILE A 27 12.55 -1.27 6.24
C ILE A 27 13.89 -1.73 5.67
N ASN A 28 14.38 -1.09 4.60
CA ASN A 28 15.68 -1.35 3.98
C ASN A 28 16.88 -1.14 4.91
N GLU A 29 16.78 -0.28 5.92
CA GLU A 29 17.79 -0.16 6.98
C GLU A 29 17.96 -1.46 7.78
N ILE A 30 16.93 -2.32 7.82
CA ILE A 30 16.92 -3.57 8.58
C ILE A 30 17.04 -4.78 7.65
N THR A 31 16.33 -4.79 6.53
CA THR A 31 16.28 -5.90 5.57
C THR A 31 15.84 -5.44 4.19
N ALA A 32 16.36 -6.07 3.14
CA ALA A 32 16.01 -5.71 1.78
C ALA A 32 14.51 -5.91 1.51
N VAL A 33 13.84 -4.84 1.10
CA VAL A 33 12.48 -4.84 0.57
C VAL A 33 12.52 -5.34 -0.86
N GLU A 34 11.87 -6.47 -1.10
CA GLU A 34 11.79 -7.10 -2.42
C GLU A 34 10.54 -6.67 -3.17
N LYS A 35 9.40 -6.56 -2.48
CA LYS A 35 8.12 -6.16 -3.08
C LYS A 35 7.30 -5.31 -2.11
N ILE A 36 6.52 -4.39 -2.67
CA ILE A 36 5.45 -3.71 -1.93
C ILE A 36 4.15 -3.95 -2.69
N MET A 37 3.14 -4.42 -1.97
CA MET A 37 1.85 -4.83 -2.50
C MET A 37 0.73 -4.18 -1.70
N LEU A 38 -0.33 -3.79 -2.40
CA LEU A 38 -1.60 -3.41 -1.80
C LEU A 38 -2.53 -4.62 -1.85
N PHE A 39 -3.15 -4.93 -0.72
CA PHE A 39 -4.16 -5.97 -0.63
C PHE A 39 -5.51 -5.36 -0.21
N GLY A 40 -6.46 -6.22 0.19
CA GLY A 40 -7.75 -5.75 0.68
C GLY A 40 -8.55 -4.98 -0.38
N SER A 41 -9.17 -3.88 0.03
CA SER A 41 -10.09 -3.14 -0.86
C SER A 41 -9.37 -2.51 -2.05
N ARG A 42 -8.16 -1.99 -1.84
CA ARG A 42 -7.33 -1.35 -2.89
C ARG A 42 -6.67 -2.38 -3.81
N GLY A 43 -6.40 -3.60 -3.31
CA GLY A 43 -5.99 -4.72 -4.15
C GLY A 43 -7.09 -5.17 -5.13
N ARG A 44 -8.36 -5.15 -4.70
CA ARG A 44 -9.50 -5.64 -5.51
C ARG A 44 -10.06 -4.61 -6.50
N LEU A 45 -10.08 -3.33 -6.15
CA LEU A 45 -10.69 -2.29 -6.98
C LEU A 45 -9.69 -1.70 -7.98
N ALA A 46 -10.18 -1.41 -9.19
CA ALA A 46 -9.48 -0.61 -10.18
C ALA A 46 -9.22 0.81 -9.62
N LEU A 47 -8.12 1.46 -10.03
CA LEU A 47 -7.66 2.73 -9.45
C LEU A 47 -8.70 3.85 -9.61
N GLU A 48 -9.43 3.84 -10.72
CA GLU A 48 -10.48 4.80 -11.05
C GLU A 48 -11.62 4.81 -10.02
N ARG A 49 -11.78 3.70 -9.29
CA ARG A 49 -12.81 3.49 -8.28
C ARG A 49 -12.30 3.70 -6.84
N TRP A 50 -11.05 4.13 -6.66
CA TRP A 50 -10.49 4.30 -5.32
C TRP A 50 -11.10 5.49 -4.57
N ASN A 51 -11.81 6.39 -5.25
CA ASN A 51 -12.66 7.40 -4.62
C ASN A 51 -13.78 6.76 -3.77
N GLU A 52 -14.26 5.55 -4.13
CA GLU A 52 -15.23 4.79 -3.33
C GLU A 52 -14.63 4.30 -1.99
N LEU A 53 -13.30 4.34 -1.85
CA LEU A 53 -12.55 3.92 -0.67
C LEU A 53 -12.12 5.12 0.21
N GLU A 54 -12.84 6.23 0.09
CA GLU A 54 -12.66 7.38 0.97
C GLU A 54 -12.87 6.99 2.44
N GLY A 55 -11.98 7.46 3.31
CA GLY A 55 -12.00 7.15 4.73
C GLY A 55 -11.73 5.67 5.08
N LYS A 56 -11.29 4.85 4.12
CA LYS A 56 -10.87 3.44 4.34
C LYS A 56 -9.36 3.32 4.54
N ASP A 57 -8.99 2.38 5.42
CA ASP A 57 -7.61 2.03 5.76
C ASP A 57 -6.79 1.54 4.54
N TRP A 58 -5.46 1.68 4.63
CA TRP A 58 -4.52 1.16 3.64
C TRP A 58 -3.96 -0.18 4.09
N ASP A 59 -4.32 -1.23 3.36
CA ASP A 59 -3.83 -2.59 3.54
C ASP A 59 -2.53 -2.79 2.73
N ILE A 60 -1.37 -2.82 3.40
CA ILE A 60 -0.06 -2.87 2.75
C ILE A 60 0.73 -4.09 3.19
N LEU A 61 1.21 -4.85 2.22
CA LEU A 61 2.09 -5.98 2.41
C LEU A 61 3.46 -5.68 1.80
N VAL A 62 4.50 -5.75 2.63
CA VAL A 62 5.90 -5.64 2.22
C VAL A 62 6.53 -7.01 2.28
N GLN A 63 7.02 -7.50 1.13
CA GLN A 63 7.88 -8.66 1.07
C GLN A 63 9.31 -8.22 1.37
N ALA A 64 9.92 -8.81 2.39
CA ALA A 64 11.31 -8.56 2.76
C ALA A 64 12.10 -9.87 2.84
N ARG A 65 13.42 -9.78 2.65
CA ARG A 65 14.30 -10.96 2.62
C ARG A 65 14.34 -11.75 3.94
N CYS A 66 14.07 -11.09 5.07
CA CYS A 66 13.99 -11.74 6.37
C CYS A 66 12.76 -11.30 7.15
N LYS A 67 12.30 -12.18 8.04
CA LYS A 67 11.11 -11.96 8.86
C LYS A 67 11.31 -10.82 9.84
N LEU A 68 10.50 -9.77 9.71
CA LEU A 68 10.35 -8.75 10.74
C LEU A 68 9.14 -9.10 11.62
N LYS A 69 9.42 -9.52 12.86
CA LYS A 69 8.39 -9.86 13.85
C LYS A 69 7.93 -8.59 14.56
N ASN A 70 7.28 -7.67 13.84
CA ASN A 70 6.43 -6.60 14.39
C ASN A 70 5.93 -5.72 13.24
N ALA A 71 4.66 -5.86 12.88
CA ALA A 71 3.97 -4.85 12.11
C ALA A 71 2.87 -4.29 13.01
N ALA A 72 3.21 -3.23 13.75
CA ALA A 72 2.23 -2.48 14.51
C ALA A 72 1.38 -1.66 13.52
N VAL A 73 0.10 -1.49 13.81
CA VAL A 73 -0.76 -0.53 13.10
C VAL A 73 -0.17 0.85 13.33
N LEU A 74 0.29 1.50 12.24
CA LEU A 74 0.71 2.89 12.32
C LEU A 74 -0.55 3.74 12.28
N VAL A 75 -0.98 4.19 13.46
CA VAL A 75 -2.09 5.14 13.63
C VAL A 75 -1.47 6.51 13.86
N ASP A 76 -1.41 7.32 12.81
CA ASP A 76 -1.28 8.77 12.95
C ASP A 76 -2.70 9.35 12.79
N GLU A 77 -2.98 10.51 13.39
CA GLU A 77 -4.33 11.05 13.65
C GLU A 77 -5.25 11.15 12.41
N ASN A 78 -4.69 11.00 11.20
CA ASN A 78 -5.41 11.02 9.93
C ASN A 78 -5.08 9.85 8.96
N TYR A 79 -4.22 8.90 9.34
CA TYR A 79 -3.79 7.79 8.48
C TYR A 79 -3.91 6.44 9.19
N HIS A 80 -4.69 5.56 8.61
CA HIS A 80 -4.81 4.16 9.03
C HIS A 80 -4.11 3.27 8.01
N LEU A 81 -2.99 2.71 8.43
CA LEU A 81 -2.16 1.85 7.60
C LEU A 81 -1.96 0.52 8.33
N ASP A 82 -2.57 -0.52 7.76
CA ASP A 82 -2.38 -1.90 8.18
C ASP A 82 -1.18 -2.46 7.41
N LEU A 83 -0.02 -2.40 8.07
CA LEU A 83 1.24 -2.90 7.52
C LEU A 83 1.41 -4.38 7.86
N LEU A 84 1.84 -5.17 6.91
CA LEU A 84 2.38 -6.50 7.11
C LEU A 84 3.77 -6.57 6.46
N VAL A 85 4.76 -7.07 7.18
CA VAL A 85 6.10 -7.31 6.62
C VAL A 85 6.43 -8.79 6.76
N LEU A 86 6.51 -9.48 5.63
CA LEU A 86 6.59 -10.94 5.54
C LEU A 86 7.75 -11.37 4.64
N ASP A 87 8.25 -12.58 4.84
CA ASP A 87 9.15 -13.23 3.87
C ASP A 87 8.36 -13.82 2.69
N GLU A 88 9.06 -14.23 1.64
CA GLU A 88 8.47 -14.78 0.42
C GLU A 88 7.49 -15.93 0.69
N HIS A 89 7.88 -16.90 1.53
CA HIS A 89 7.04 -18.06 1.83
C HIS A 89 5.73 -17.65 2.51
N GLN A 90 5.79 -16.72 3.46
CA GLN A 90 4.61 -16.19 4.14
C GLN A 90 3.74 -15.35 3.19
N VAL A 91 4.35 -14.56 2.30
CA VAL A 91 3.62 -13.80 1.26
C VAL A 91 2.83 -14.77 0.38
N GLN A 92 3.47 -15.80 -0.17
CA GLN A 92 2.80 -16.77 -1.05
C GLN A 92 1.59 -17.43 -0.36
N LYS A 93 1.75 -17.80 0.93
CA LYS A 93 0.65 -18.37 1.73
C LYS A 93 -0.46 -17.36 2.00
N PHE A 94 -0.12 -16.10 2.27
CA PHE A 94 -1.09 -15.05 2.58
C PHE A 94 -1.87 -14.60 1.34
N THR A 95 -1.19 -14.41 0.20
CA THR A 95 -1.79 -13.85 -1.01
C THR A 95 -2.35 -14.89 -1.97
N GLY A 96 -2.19 -16.19 -1.70
CA GLY A 96 -2.51 -17.26 -2.66
C GLY A 96 -3.91 -17.23 -3.28
N ASN A 97 -4.90 -16.66 -2.58
CA ASN A 97 -6.28 -16.49 -3.07
C ASN A 97 -6.74 -15.03 -3.07
N MET A 98 -5.83 -14.07 -2.96
CA MET A 98 -6.16 -12.64 -2.86
C MET A 98 -5.79 -11.91 -4.14
N THR A 99 -6.64 -10.96 -4.54
CA THR A 99 -6.26 -9.95 -5.53
C THR A 99 -5.35 -8.93 -4.85
N ILE A 100 -4.13 -8.85 -5.34
CA ILE A 100 -3.11 -7.89 -4.91
C ILE A 100 -2.78 -6.95 -6.07
N LYS A 101 -2.26 -5.77 -5.72
CA LYS A 101 -1.63 -4.88 -6.69
C LYS A 101 -0.20 -4.64 -6.27
N GLN A 102 0.75 -4.95 -7.14
CA GLN A 102 2.14 -4.65 -6.87
C GLN A 102 2.42 -3.18 -7.19
N ILE A 103 3.07 -2.49 -6.26
CA ILE A 103 3.47 -1.09 -6.43
C ILE A 103 4.99 -0.90 -6.43
N TYR A 104 5.74 -1.95 -6.08
CA TYR A 104 7.19 -2.03 -6.17
C TYR A 104 7.63 -3.49 -6.34
N PRO A 105 8.65 -3.81 -7.17
CA PRO A 105 9.38 -2.88 -8.04
C PRO A 105 8.58 -2.49 -9.29
N VAL A 106 7.63 -3.33 -9.71
CA VAL A 106 6.66 -2.96 -10.76
C VAL A 106 5.58 -2.13 -10.11
N ASN A 107 5.38 -0.91 -10.59
CA ASN A 107 4.32 -0.03 -10.14
C ASN A 107 3.10 -0.18 -11.05
N GLU A 108 2.18 -1.08 -10.69
CA GLU A 108 0.93 -1.29 -11.44
C GLU A 108 0.01 -0.05 -11.44
N LEU A 109 0.32 0.97 -10.64
CA LEU A 109 -0.41 2.24 -10.59
C LEU A 109 0.20 3.31 -11.51
N GLU A 110 1.43 3.12 -11.98
CA GLU A 110 2.21 4.12 -12.73
C GLU A 110 1.59 4.47 -14.09
N CYS A 111 0.75 3.58 -14.63
CA CYS A 111 -0.02 3.82 -15.85
C CYS A 111 -1.01 5.01 -15.77
N LEU A 112 -1.31 5.55 -14.58
CA LEU A 112 -2.34 6.58 -14.40
C LEU A 112 -1.79 7.95 -13.94
N MET A 113 -0.64 8.03 -13.27
CA MET A 113 0.01 9.32 -12.98
C MET A 113 0.42 10.06 -14.26
N ASN A 114 0.76 9.32 -15.32
CA ASN A 114 1.06 9.89 -16.64
C ASN A 114 -0.22 10.38 -17.37
N LYS A 115 -1.36 9.68 -17.23
CA LYS A 115 -2.64 10.13 -17.82
C LYS A 115 -3.18 11.41 -17.20
N ASN A 116 -2.95 11.65 -15.91
CA ASN A 116 -3.37 12.89 -15.26
C ASN A 116 -2.48 14.09 -15.63
N LYS A 117 -1.19 13.86 -15.92
CA LYS A 117 -0.28 14.86 -16.52
C LYS A 117 -0.65 15.18 -17.97
N GLU A 118 -0.99 14.18 -18.78
CA GLU A 118 -1.37 14.38 -20.19
C GLU A 118 -2.74 15.09 -20.34
N ASN A 119 -3.68 14.85 -19.41
CA ASN A 119 -5.00 15.49 -19.44
C ASN A 119 -5.05 16.89 -18.77
N GLY A 120 -3.91 17.46 -18.36
CA GLY A 120 -3.83 18.83 -17.85
C GLY A 120 -4.69 19.12 -16.61
N LYS A 121 -4.96 18.11 -15.77
CA LYS A 121 -5.76 18.25 -14.53
C LYS A 121 -4.90 18.46 -13.28
N ILE A 122 -3.80 19.19 -13.41
CA ILE A 122 -3.05 19.77 -12.28
C ILE A 122 -2.77 21.23 -12.64
#